data_AF-A0A950R1I8-F1
#
_entry.id   AF-A0A950R1I8-F1
#
_cell.length_a   1.000
_cell.length_b   1.000
_cell.length_c   1.000
_cell.angle_alpha   90.00
_cell.angle_beta   90.00
_cell.angle_gamma   90.00
#
_symmetry.space_group_name_H-M   'P 1'
#
loop_
_entity.id
_entity.type
_entity.pdbx_description
1 polymer ?
#
loop_
_entity_poly.entity_id
_entity_poly.type
_entity_poly.pdbx_seq_one_letter_code
_entity_poly.pdbx_strand_id
1 'polypeptide(L)'
;MERRIGLDVVSREENCGSGRLRISKGVAMFRLVIVICAAAVLALAEAFTFSIGSPVAAQDFRAKMASFVFRTEGCADAAKLDVSGSAEGLVKGSRQSLPLKLARMSSRPGVFAVYRNWSPEGDWVVSLKGTCAGASAGLVVAVGPKGFIRESAKFFPRPATDGEIENALKARAQEDRAPGGSK
;
A
#
# COMPACT_ATOMS: atom_id res chain seq x y z
N MET A 1 -37.16 41.49 20.58
CA MET A 1 -36.01 40.59 20.30
C MET A 1 -35.81 40.59 18.78
N GLU A 2 -35.18 41.63 18.21
CA GLU A 2 -33.71 41.74 17.92
C GLU A 2 -33.20 40.53 17.11
N ARG A 3 -32.63 40.66 15.90
CA ARG A 3 -31.76 41.71 15.29
C ARG A 3 -32.05 41.75 13.76
N ARG A 4 -32.19 42.90 13.06
CA ARG A 4 -31.19 43.92 12.65
C ARG A 4 -30.04 43.31 11.82
N ILE A 5 -29.60 43.75 10.62
CA ILE A 5 -29.90 44.80 9.60
C ILE A 5 -29.09 44.28 8.38
N GLY A 6 -29.58 44.18 7.14
CA GLY A 6 -29.95 45.27 6.24
C GLY A 6 -28.70 46.02 5.77
N LEU A 7 -28.21 45.68 4.58
CA LEU A 7 -27.09 46.36 3.92
C LEU A 7 -27.60 46.78 2.54
N ASP A 8 -27.86 48.07 2.37
CA ASP A 8 -27.99 48.62 1.03
C ASP A 8 -27.61 50.10 0.95
N VAL A 9 -27.01 50.38 -0.22
CA VAL A 9 -26.81 51.65 -0.94
C VAL A 9 -26.28 52.86 -0.18
N VAL A 10 -25.07 53.29 -0.58
CA VAL A 10 -24.83 54.70 -0.96
C VAL A 10 -23.88 54.74 -2.17
N SER A 11 -24.42 55.19 -3.31
CA SER A 11 -23.65 55.73 -4.44
C SER A 11 -23.01 57.06 -4.07
N ARG A 12 -21.77 57.29 -4.49
CA ARG A 12 -21.28 58.64 -4.82
C ARG A 12 -20.06 58.56 -5.73
N GLU A 13 -20.26 58.85 -7.02
CA GLU A 13 -19.21 59.45 -7.85
C GLU A 13 -18.85 60.83 -7.29
N GLU A 14 -17.57 61.19 -7.30
CA GLU A 14 -17.12 62.52 -7.74
C GLU A 14 -15.58 62.63 -7.70
N ASN A 15 -15.05 62.90 -8.88
CA ASN A 15 -14.04 63.90 -9.19
C ASN A 15 -12.54 63.61 -9.09
N CYS A 16 -11.91 63.97 -10.20
CA CYS A 16 -10.52 63.90 -10.59
C CYS A 16 -9.75 65.05 -9.93
N GLY A 17 -8.67 64.75 -9.20
CA GLY A 17 -7.89 65.75 -8.49
C GLY A 17 -6.41 65.38 -8.42
N SER A 18 -5.65 66.03 -9.28
CA SER A 18 -4.19 65.99 -9.41
C SER A 18 -3.44 65.92 -8.08
N GLY A 19 -2.83 64.76 -7.80
CA GLY A 19 -1.98 64.52 -6.64
C GLY A 19 -0.72 63.80 -7.09
N ARG A 20 0.42 64.50 -7.02
CA ARG A 20 1.76 64.03 -7.41
C ARG A 20 2.00 62.56 -7.09
N LEU A 21 2.47 61.84 -8.11
CA LEU A 21 3.04 60.50 -8.01
C LEU A 21 4.18 60.50 -6.96
N ARG A 22 3.89 60.07 -5.74
CA ARG A 22 4.89 59.49 -4.85
C ARG A 22 4.74 57.99 -4.95
N ILE A 23 5.66 57.38 -5.69
CA ILE A 23 5.84 55.94 -5.80
C ILE A 23 6.11 55.39 -4.39
N SER A 24 5.05 54.90 -3.74
CA SER A 24 5.17 54.07 -2.55
C SER A 24 5.49 52.65 -3.02
N LYS A 25 6.75 52.24 -2.88
CA LYS A 25 7.28 50.91 -3.22
C LYS A 25 6.74 49.77 -2.33
N GLY A 26 5.58 49.94 -1.67
CA GLY A 26 5.21 49.13 -0.51
C GLY A 26 4.11 48.08 -0.68
N VAL A 27 3.29 48.10 -1.74
CA VAL A 27 2.01 47.32 -1.72
C VAL A 27 1.75 46.52 -3.02
N ALA A 28 2.74 46.39 -3.90
CA ALA A 28 2.62 45.51 -5.07
C ALA A 28 3.07 44.05 -4.79
N MET A 29 3.63 43.79 -3.61
CA MET A 29 4.25 42.49 -3.28
C MET A 29 3.44 41.65 -2.28
N PHE A 30 2.12 41.83 -2.21
CA PHE A 30 1.27 41.01 -1.32
C PHE A 30 -0.07 40.60 -1.92
N ARG A 31 -0.20 40.69 -3.25
CA ARG A 31 -1.37 40.18 -4.00
C ARG A 31 -1.00 39.14 -5.07
N LEU A 32 0.29 38.79 -5.21
CA LEU A 32 0.78 37.80 -6.19
C LEU A 32 1.23 36.46 -5.57
N VAL A 33 1.14 36.29 -4.24
CA VAL A 33 1.61 35.06 -3.56
C VAL A 33 0.47 34.04 -3.36
N ILE A 34 -0.80 34.46 -3.34
CA ILE A 34 -1.93 33.58 -3.01
C ILE A 34 -2.39 32.72 -4.21
N VAL A 35 -2.11 33.13 -5.45
CA VAL A 35 -2.58 32.40 -6.66
C VAL A 35 -1.72 31.16 -6.97
N ILE A 36 -0.50 31.04 -6.44
CA ILE A 36 0.40 29.92 -6.74
C ILE A 36 0.14 28.68 -5.87
N CYS A 37 -0.53 28.81 -4.72
CA CYS A 37 -0.80 27.65 -3.82
C CYS A 37 -2.00 26.79 -4.21
N ALA A 38 -2.86 27.19 -5.15
CA ALA A 38 -4.10 26.48 -5.45
C ALA A 38 -3.99 25.38 -6.52
N ALA A 39 -2.86 25.25 -7.22
CA ALA A 39 -2.71 24.34 -8.37
C ALA A 39 -2.02 23.00 -8.07
N ALA A 40 -1.67 22.72 -6.80
CA ALA A 40 -0.86 21.55 -6.43
C ALA A 40 -1.66 20.36 -5.88
N VAL A 41 -2.99 20.34 -6.02
CA VAL A 41 -3.78 19.12 -5.71
C VAL A 41 -3.77 18.20 -6.94
N LEU A 42 -2.57 17.83 -7.41
CA LEU A 42 -2.42 16.72 -8.33
C LEU A 42 -2.77 15.45 -7.57
N ALA A 43 -3.76 14.73 -8.08
CA ALA A 43 -4.20 13.44 -7.58
C ALA A 43 -2.98 12.53 -7.37
N LEU A 44 -2.56 12.37 -6.12
CA LEU A 44 -1.70 11.27 -5.71
C LEU A 44 -2.56 10.02 -5.88
N ALA A 45 -2.50 9.41 -7.06
CA ALA A 45 -2.94 8.04 -7.21
C ALA A 45 -2.07 7.21 -6.25
N GLU A 46 -2.65 6.80 -5.12
CA GLU A 46 -1.97 5.94 -4.17
C GLU A 46 -1.48 4.71 -4.92
N ALA A 47 -0.18 4.46 -4.87
CA ALA A 47 0.40 3.32 -5.56
C ALA A 47 -0.26 2.03 -5.05
N PHE A 48 -0.60 1.12 -5.96
CA PHE A 48 -1.10 -0.19 -5.59
C PHE A 48 0.01 -0.99 -4.93
N THR A 49 -0.15 -1.33 -3.65
CA THR A 49 0.89 -2.02 -2.86
C THR A 49 0.29 -3.11 -1.98
N PHE A 50 1.16 -3.96 -1.44
CA PHE A 50 0.80 -4.94 -0.43
C PHE A 50 1.38 -4.57 0.92
N SER A 51 0.65 -4.89 1.99
CA SER A 51 1.18 -4.92 3.36
C SER A 51 0.86 -6.28 3.99
N ILE A 52 1.76 -6.79 4.83
CA ILE A 52 1.64 -8.12 5.45
C ILE A 52 1.47 -7.98 6.98
N GLY A 53 0.71 -8.90 7.58
CA GLY A 53 0.49 -8.93 9.02
C GLY A 53 0.25 -10.33 9.56
N SER A 54 0.26 -10.43 10.89
CA SER A 54 -0.17 -11.64 11.58
C SER A 54 -1.66 -11.89 11.36
N PRO A 55 -2.15 -13.13 11.52
CA PRO A 55 -3.57 -13.45 11.38
C PRO A 55 -4.53 -12.56 12.17
N VAL A 56 -4.11 -12.07 13.33
CA VAL A 56 -4.89 -11.17 14.19
C VAL A 56 -5.14 -9.81 13.53
N ALA A 57 -4.24 -9.36 12.65
CA ALA A 57 -4.37 -8.08 11.95
C ALA A 57 -5.59 -8.04 11.00
N ALA A 58 -6.13 -9.19 10.59
CA ALA A 58 -7.35 -9.25 9.79
C ALA A 58 -8.61 -8.88 10.60
N GLN A 59 -8.56 -8.98 11.94
CA GLN A 59 -9.73 -8.79 12.81
C GLN A 59 -10.95 -9.62 12.34
N ASP A 60 -10.69 -10.83 11.84
CA ASP A 60 -11.69 -11.79 11.38
C ASP A 60 -11.37 -13.15 12.00
N PHE A 61 -12.36 -13.80 12.62
CA PHE A 61 -12.16 -15.10 13.27
C PHE A 61 -11.79 -16.19 12.26
N ARG A 62 -12.16 -16.04 10.99
CA ARG A 62 -11.81 -16.99 9.93
C ARG A 62 -10.31 -17.05 9.70
N ALA A 63 -9.59 -15.93 9.91
CA ALA A 63 -8.16 -15.86 9.71
C ALA A 63 -7.35 -16.62 10.78
N LYS A 64 -7.93 -17.11 11.88
CA LYS A 64 -7.19 -17.73 13.01
C LYS A 64 -6.21 -18.84 12.59
N MET A 65 -6.56 -19.61 11.55
CA MET A 65 -5.73 -20.72 11.04
C MET A 65 -4.89 -20.33 9.81
N ALA A 66 -4.90 -19.06 9.42
CA ALA A 66 -4.07 -18.57 8.34
C ALA A 66 -2.59 -18.54 8.77
N SER A 67 -1.68 -18.76 7.83
CA SER A 67 -0.25 -18.58 8.07
C SER A 67 0.11 -17.11 8.25
N PHE A 68 -0.56 -16.25 7.49
CA PHE A 68 -0.48 -14.80 7.59
C PHE A 68 -1.64 -14.17 6.82
N VAL A 69 -1.77 -12.85 6.93
CA VAL A 69 -2.72 -12.05 6.15
C VAL A 69 -1.96 -10.98 5.39
N PHE A 70 -2.48 -10.57 4.25
CA PHE A 70 -2.00 -9.40 3.55
C PHE A 70 -3.16 -8.49 3.18
N ARG A 71 -2.87 -7.20 3.09
CA ARG A 71 -3.78 -6.15 2.67
C ARG A 71 -3.29 -5.54 1.38
N THR A 72 -4.22 -5.23 0.50
CA THR A 72 -3.98 -4.45 -0.71
C THR A 72 -4.32 -2.99 -0.43
N GLU A 73 -3.40 -2.08 -0.78
CA GLU A 73 -3.54 -0.64 -0.58
C GLU A 73 -3.54 0.06 -1.94
N GLY A 74 -4.13 1.25 -2.05
CA GLY A 74 -4.22 2.00 -3.31
C GLY A 74 -5.20 1.43 -4.35
N CYS A 75 -6.11 0.53 -3.96
CA CYS A 75 -7.17 0.01 -4.83
C CYS A 75 -8.55 0.43 -4.34
N ALA A 76 -9.12 1.47 -4.95
CA ALA A 76 -10.45 2.00 -4.57
C ALA A 76 -11.61 1.07 -4.98
N ASP A 77 -11.42 0.29 -6.05
CA ASP A 77 -12.46 -0.57 -6.62
C ASP A 77 -12.11 -2.05 -6.43
N ALA A 78 -12.71 -2.67 -5.42
CA ALA A 78 -12.49 -4.08 -5.10
C ALA A 78 -12.95 -5.04 -6.21
N ALA A 79 -13.82 -4.60 -7.14
CA ALA A 79 -14.23 -5.43 -8.27
C ALA A 79 -13.13 -5.54 -9.34
N LYS A 80 -12.23 -4.55 -9.40
CA LYS A 80 -11.06 -4.55 -10.29
C LYS A 80 -9.82 -5.19 -9.67
N LEU A 81 -9.94 -5.67 -8.44
CA LEU A 81 -8.85 -6.30 -7.71
C LEU A 81 -8.75 -7.78 -8.08
N ASP A 82 -7.64 -8.14 -8.72
CA ASP A 82 -7.23 -9.53 -8.95
C ASP A 82 -5.96 -9.83 -8.16
N VAL A 83 -5.96 -10.95 -7.44
CA VAL A 83 -4.83 -11.37 -6.60
C VAL A 83 -4.67 -12.87 -6.67
N SER A 84 -3.43 -13.31 -6.88
CA SER A 84 -3.04 -14.72 -6.91
C SER A 84 -1.66 -14.91 -6.31
N GLY A 85 -1.25 -16.16 -6.11
CA GLY A 85 0.09 -16.46 -5.66
C GLY A 85 0.41 -17.94 -5.62
N SER A 86 1.68 -18.24 -5.39
CA SER A 86 2.21 -19.59 -5.25
C SER A 86 3.07 -19.72 -3.99
N ALA A 87 3.09 -20.92 -3.43
CA ALA A 87 4.11 -21.37 -2.50
C ALA A 87 5.20 -22.08 -3.31
N GLU A 88 6.41 -21.59 -3.18
CA GLU A 88 7.60 -22.06 -3.89
C GLU A 88 8.56 -22.66 -2.87
N GLY A 89 8.96 -23.91 -3.05
CA GLY A 89 9.70 -24.61 -2.02
C GLY A 89 10.69 -25.64 -2.50
N LEU A 90 11.63 -25.97 -1.61
CA LEU A 90 12.63 -27.01 -1.80
C LEU A 90 12.34 -28.15 -0.82
N VAL A 91 11.77 -29.24 -1.32
CA VAL A 91 11.41 -30.42 -0.52
C VAL A 91 12.35 -31.55 -0.91
N LYS A 92 13.18 -32.01 0.05
CA LYS A 92 14.17 -33.08 -0.18
C LYS A 92 15.06 -32.82 -1.40
N GLY A 93 15.45 -31.57 -1.61
CA GLY A 93 16.28 -31.12 -2.73
C GLY A 93 15.54 -30.93 -4.07
N SER A 94 14.23 -31.18 -4.12
CA SER A 94 13.42 -30.98 -5.33
C SER A 94 12.59 -29.70 -5.25
N ARG A 95 12.57 -28.92 -6.34
CA ARG A 95 11.73 -27.72 -6.44
C ARG A 95 10.25 -28.10 -6.56
N GLN A 96 9.40 -27.46 -5.77
CA GLN A 96 7.95 -27.58 -5.84
C GLN A 96 7.32 -26.20 -5.92
N SER A 97 6.22 -26.10 -6.67
CA SER A 97 5.37 -24.91 -6.77
C SER A 97 3.92 -25.34 -6.56
N LEU A 98 3.22 -24.69 -5.63
CA LEU A 98 1.80 -24.95 -5.35
C LEU A 98 1.00 -23.65 -5.41
N PRO A 99 -0.15 -23.60 -6.10
CA PRO A 99 -1.03 -22.43 -6.06
C PRO A 99 -1.57 -22.22 -4.64
N LEU A 100 -1.61 -20.97 -4.17
CA LEU A 100 -2.05 -20.66 -2.80
C LEU A 100 -3.57 -20.71 -2.66
N LYS A 101 -4.02 -21.10 -1.46
CA LYS A 101 -5.40 -20.90 -1.02
C LYS A 101 -5.56 -19.53 -0.39
N LEU A 102 -6.01 -18.56 -1.18
CA LEU A 102 -6.31 -17.20 -0.73
C LEU A 102 -7.80 -17.08 -0.40
N ALA A 103 -8.14 -16.54 0.78
CA ALA A 103 -9.51 -16.21 1.12
C ALA A 103 -9.66 -14.69 1.35
N ARG A 104 -10.67 -14.09 0.73
CA ARG A 104 -11.08 -12.71 1.02
C ARG A 104 -11.74 -12.66 2.40
N MET A 105 -11.34 -11.68 3.22
CA MET A 105 -11.96 -11.45 4.52
C MET A 105 -13.25 -10.66 4.36
N SER A 106 -14.32 -11.11 5.00
CA SER A 106 -15.64 -10.49 4.86
C SER A 106 -15.77 -9.22 5.70
N SER A 107 -15.03 -9.13 6.80
CA SER A 107 -15.06 -7.97 7.71
C SER A 107 -14.22 -6.78 7.21
N ARG A 108 -13.28 -6.99 6.29
CA ARG A 108 -12.30 -5.99 5.83
C ARG A 108 -12.07 -6.14 4.32
N PRO A 109 -12.64 -5.26 3.47
CA PRO A 109 -12.34 -5.21 2.05
C PRO A 109 -10.83 -5.05 1.80
N GLY A 110 -10.31 -5.73 0.77
CA GLY A 110 -8.88 -5.68 0.42
C GLY A 110 -7.95 -6.46 1.36
N VAL A 111 -8.49 -7.17 2.37
CA VAL A 111 -7.69 -8.05 3.23
C VAL A 111 -7.91 -9.51 2.85
N PHE A 112 -6.82 -10.25 2.77
CA PHE A 112 -6.78 -11.64 2.36
C PHE A 112 -6.02 -12.47 3.39
N ALA A 113 -6.54 -13.66 3.65
CA ALA A 113 -5.86 -14.68 4.46
C ALA A 113 -5.17 -15.70 3.54
N VAL A 114 -3.93 -16.05 3.89
CA VAL A 114 -3.15 -17.10 3.22
C VAL A 114 -3.16 -18.34 4.09
N TYR A 115 -3.76 -19.42 3.60
CA TYR A 115 -3.77 -20.71 4.30
C TYR A 115 -2.67 -21.61 3.78
N ARG A 116 -1.93 -22.23 4.70
CA ARG A 116 -0.91 -23.22 4.37
C ARG A 116 -1.54 -24.40 3.65
N ASN A 117 -1.12 -24.62 2.42
CA ASN A 117 -1.41 -25.83 1.64
C ASN A 117 -0.14 -26.51 1.11
N TRP A 118 1.03 -26.01 1.50
CA TRP A 118 2.33 -26.65 1.26
C TRP A 118 2.72 -27.54 2.44
N SER A 119 3.69 -28.44 2.19
CA SER A 119 4.20 -29.36 3.21
C SER A 119 4.87 -28.60 4.36
N PRO A 120 4.75 -29.06 5.62
CA PRO A 120 5.61 -28.56 6.69
C PRO A 120 7.08 -28.95 6.50
N GLU A 121 7.37 -29.93 5.65
CA GLU A 121 8.74 -30.28 5.25
C GLU A 121 9.26 -29.34 4.17
N GLY A 122 10.56 -29.03 4.25
CA GLY A 122 11.26 -28.23 3.25
C GLY A 122 11.26 -26.74 3.52
N ASP A 123 12.04 -26.04 2.71
CA ASP A 123 12.14 -24.58 2.72
C ASP A 123 11.06 -24.00 1.82
N TRP A 124 10.37 -22.95 2.26
CA TRP A 124 9.26 -22.36 1.51
C TRP A 124 9.32 -20.84 1.49
N VAL A 125 8.97 -20.28 0.35
CA VAL A 125 8.64 -18.86 0.16
C VAL A 125 7.27 -18.76 -0.48
N VAL A 126 6.55 -17.70 -0.14
CA VAL A 126 5.27 -17.36 -0.74
C VAL A 126 5.49 -16.19 -1.68
N SER A 127 5.07 -16.34 -2.94
CA SER A 127 5.04 -15.30 -3.95
C SER A 127 3.59 -14.88 -4.19
N LEU A 128 3.28 -13.61 -3.99
CA LEU A 128 2.00 -13.00 -4.30
C LEU A 128 2.16 -12.01 -5.44
N LYS A 129 1.13 -11.95 -6.28
CA LYS A 129 0.98 -10.92 -7.31
C LYS A 129 -0.47 -10.44 -7.33
N GLY A 130 -0.65 -9.18 -7.67
CA GLY A 130 -1.99 -8.66 -7.86
C GLY A 130 -1.98 -7.47 -8.79
N THR A 131 -3.18 -7.17 -9.28
CA THR A 131 -3.44 -6.05 -10.16
C THR A 131 -4.71 -5.34 -9.73
N CYS A 132 -4.73 -4.02 -9.84
CA CYS A 132 -5.92 -3.22 -9.66
C CYS A 132 -5.93 -2.06 -10.65
N ALA A 133 -6.95 -2.01 -11.50
CA ALA A 133 -7.16 -0.92 -12.48
C ALA A 133 -5.90 -0.55 -13.32
N GLY A 134 -5.09 -1.55 -13.70
CA GLY A 134 -3.87 -1.37 -14.48
C GLY A 134 -2.58 -1.19 -13.66
N ALA A 135 -2.68 -0.92 -12.36
CA ALA A 135 -1.54 -0.97 -11.43
C ALA A 135 -1.25 -2.42 -10.98
N SER A 136 0.00 -2.70 -10.62
CA SER A 136 0.46 -4.03 -10.20
C SER A 136 1.26 -3.98 -8.91
N ALA A 137 1.25 -5.08 -8.15
CA ALA A 137 2.06 -5.24 -6.96
C ALA A 137 2.54 -6.69 -6.84
N GLY A 138 3.68 -6.87 -6.19
CA GLY A 138 4.26 -8.18 -5.88
C GLY A 138 4.79 -8.23 -4.46
N LEU A 139 4.78 -9.43 -3.88
CA LEU A 139 5.37 -9.71 -2.57
C LEU A 139 6.03 -11.09 -2.61
N VAL A 140 7.26 -11.19 -2.11
CA VAL A 140 7.89 -12.47 -1.78
C VAL A 140 8.21 -12.48 -0.29
N VAL A 141 7.83 -13.54 0.42
CA VAL A 141 8.08 -13.67 1.86
C VAL A 141 8.40 -15.12 2.21
N ALA A 142 9.41 -15.34 3.04
CA ALA A 142 9.71 -16.66 3.55
C ALA A 142 8.71 -17.06 4.64
N VAL A 143 8.42 -18.36 4.69
CA VAL A 143 7.51 -18.95 5.68
C VAL A 143 8.22 -20.07 6.42
N GLY A 144 8.08 -20.07 7.74
CA GLY A 144 8.61 -21.09 8.64
C GLY A 144 7.51 -21.81 9.43
N PRO A 145 7.89 -22.67 10.39
CA PRO A 145 6.93 -23.44 11.18
C PRO A 145 5.94 -22.59 11.98
N LYS A 146 6.38 -21.40 12.42
CA LYS A 146 5.61 -20.45 13.24
C LYS A 146 4.80 -19.44 12.42
N GLY A 147 4.84 -19.49 11.09
CA GLY A 147 4.19 -18.52 10.20
C GLY A 147 5.21 -17.82 9.29
N PHE A 148 4.84 -16.64 8.78
CA PHE A 148 5.73 -15.86 7.92
C PHE A 148 6.89 -15.23 8.71
N ILE A 149 8.04 -15.06 8.05
CA ILE A 149 9.22 -14.38 8.59
C ILE A 149 9.18 -12.95 8.08
N ARG A 150 8.81 -12.00 8.96
CA ARG A 150 8.51 -10.63 8.57
C ARG A 150 9.69 -9.92 7.91
N GLU A 151 10.89 -10.18 8.40
CA GLU A 151 12.15 -9.56 7.98
C GLU A 151 12.57 -10.02 6.57
N SER A 152 12.04 -11.16 6.11
CA SER A 152 12.29 -11.69 4.77
C SER A 152 11.38 -11.07 3.69
N ALA A 153 10.36 -10.30 4.07
CA ALA A 153 9.37 -9.77 3.15
C ALA A 153 9.97 -8.74 2.18
N LYS A 154 9.80 -8.98 0.89
CA LYS A 154 10.21 -8.08 -0.20
C LYS A 154 9.01 -7.65 -1.01
N PHE A 155 8.79 -6.34 -1.09
CA PHE A 155 7.67 -5.74 -1.81
C PHE A 155 8.14 -5.16 -3.15
N PHE A 156 7.29 -5.28 -4.16
CA PHE A 156 7.60 -4.88 -5.53
C PHE A 156 6.43 -4.10 -6.14
N PRO A 157 6.69 -3.06 -6.97
CA PRO A 157 5.65 -2.36 -7.73
C PRO A 157 5.18 -3.15 -8.97
N ARG A 158 5.57 -4.41 -9.07
CA ARG A 158 5.31 -5.37 -10.16
C ARG A 158 5.30 -6.78 -9.58
N PRO A 159 4.82 -7.80 -10.31
CA PRO A 159 5.06 -9.18 -9.91
C PRO A 159 6.56 -9.46 -9.72
N ALA A 160 6.86 -10.30 -8.74
CA ALA A 160 8.23 -10.78 -8.54
C ALA A 160 8.67 -11.64 -9.72
N THR A 161 9.93 -11.51 -10.11
CA THR A 161 10.57 -12.35 -11.14
C THR A 161 10.96 -13.70 -10.54
N ASP A 162 11.12 -14.70 -11.40
CA ASP A 162 11.60 -16.02 -10.99
C ASP A 162 12.95 -15.93 -10.27
N GLY A 163 13.87 -15.08 -10.74
CA GLY A 163 15.16 -14.85 -10.08
C GLY A 163 15.04 -14.29 -8.67
N GLU A 164 14.08 -13.38 -8.42
CA GLU A 164 13.82 -12.83 -7.07
C GLU A 164 13.24 -13.89 -6.13
N ILE A 165 12.37 -14.75 -6.65
CA ILE A 165 11.79 -15.90 -5.92
C ILE A 165 12.88 -16.92 -5.60
N GLU A 166 13.70 -17.31 -6.58
CA GLU A 166 14.82 -18.24 -6.39
C GLU A 166 15.81 -17.74 -5.34
N ASN A 167 16.14 -16.45 -5.38
CA ASN A 167 17.06 -15.85 -4.42
C ASN A 167 16.47 -15.86 -2.99
N ALA A 168 15.18 -15.60 -2.85
CA ALA A 168 14.50 -15.70 -1.56
C ALA A 168 14.49 -17.14 -1.04
N LEU A 169 14.22 -18.13 -1.90
CA LEU A 169 14.21 -19.53 -1.50
C LEU A 169 15.61 -20.01 -1.09
N LYS A 170 16.65 -19.64 -1.84
CA LYS A 170 18.04 -19.96 -1.48
C LYS A 170 18.44 -19.35 -0.14
N ALA A 171 18.07 -18.09 0.11
CA ALA A 171 18.33 -17.43 1.37
C ALA A 171 17.65 -18.17 2.54
N ARG A 172 16.38 -18.55 2.38
CA ARG A 172 15.64 -19.34 3.39
C ARG A 172 16.32 -20.67 3.68
N ALA A 173 16.71 -21.40 2.64
CA ALA A 173 17.38 -22.69 2.77
C ALA A 173 18.78 -22.60 3.40
N GLN A 174 19.46 -21.46 3.27
CA GLN A 174 20.75 -21.21 3.92
C GLN A 174 20.58 -20.89 5.40
N GLU A 175 19.55 -20.11 5.76
CA GLU A 175 19.26 -19.72 7.14
C GLU A 175 18.94 -20.93 8.03
N ASP A 176 18.16 -21.90 7.53
CA ASP A 176 17.85 -23.13 8.26
C ASP A 176 19.07 -24.06 8.44
N ARG A 177 20.12 -23.90 7.63
CA ARG A 177 21.37 -24.70 7.72
C ARG A 177 22.47 -24.05 8.57
N ALA A 178 22.32 -22.80 8.96
CA ALA A 178 23.34 -22.12 9.76
C ALA A 178 23.38 -22.73 11.18
N PRO A 179 24.54 -23.20 11.69
CA PRO A 179 24.66 -23.71 13.05
C PRO A 179 24.54 -22.55 14.03
N GLY A 180 23.32 -22.27 14.49
CA GLY A 180 23.07 -21.19 15.45
C GLY A 180 21.83 -20.34 15.19
N GLY A 181 20.82 -20.82 14.44
CA GLY A 181 19.51 -20.17 14.33
C GLY A 181 18.77 -20.10 15.67
N SER A 182 19.21 -19.20 16.54
CA SER A 182 18.71 -18.98 17.89
C SER A 182 17.93 -17.66 17.91
N LYS A 183 16.60 -17.75 18.03
CA LYS A 183 15.75 -17.16 19.08
C LYS A 183 14.27 -17.30 18.72
#